data_AF-A0A6I6IRW6-F1
#
_entry.id   AF-A0A6I6IRW6-F1
#
_cell.length_a   1.000
_cell.length_b   1.000
_cell.length_c   1.000
_cell.angle_alpha   90.00
_cell.angle_beta   90.00
_cell.angle_gamma   90.00
#
_symmetry.space_group_name_H-M   'P 1'
#
loop_
_entity.id
_entity.type
_entity.pdbx_description
1 polymer ?
#
loop_
_entity_poly.entity_id
_entity_poly.type
_entity_poly.pdbx_seq_one_letter_code
_entity_poly.pdbx_strand_id
1 'polypeptide(L)'
;MTCLISIAGGIAYRQSNQTQIDQFSVFGVAVDCPEVAVTLSVGTPAQTETATVAVGPTSAWSAQLDMSQYGLSCADASTSINVSVVCTSDPGCTAATKFNNVTCQTLDACPAFEKVGAVALSDAENGCNIDGERRVDLRATLMSAVPSGLPVVAQFCLQNLETGEETFLNAEVLTPQVPFTGTAHLPGGVYLYQLHVISPQPCPGPLGVLDVAACPVTDTGTVCPLVIIGDKTISDKCTPEGRRIVDLSATITPEPGYPADVVLKVMQGDTDIAEIDTVLGATTQTTLSGSRHLVPGDYRVIADVTGPSACNGNGADFTVPPCLFGGPPDLEEPDDTPDNDIPGNDTPGGEDTISTDEDTTRPPPDRTPPPRGGINWCLILFWTGFALFLTGAVAVGVGYCAIGLGVHPIWVGIWALIINVGMVMLIIGTLLLTVWIFLCGSCAINCDALKWFRDVLIVLDVVFAALVALGGVIIALSPLCFVGWIIDVGFTSYLLLLAHFWVFFSGCEEYSDWWPDALQFTMPDSLRAHCGRDG
;
A
#
# COMPACT_ATOMS: atom_id res chain seq x y z
N MET A 1 39.47 5.03 15.51
CA MET A 1 38.10 5.57 15.37
C MET A 1 37.96 6.62 16.45
N THR A 2 37.59 7.85 16.10
CA THR A 2 37.43 8.95 17.05
C THR A 2 35.98 8.97 17.51
N CYS A 3 35.72 8.53 18.74
CA CYS A 3 34.41 8.66 19.35
C CYS A 3 34.00 10.14 19.38
N LEU A 4 32.75 10.42 19.02
CA LEU A 4 32.20 11.77 18.93
C LEU A 4 30.91 11.81 19.75
N ILE A 5 30.87 12.61 20.81
CA ILE A 5 29.65 12.90 21.56
C ILE A 5 29.33 14.38 21.41
N SER A 6 28.05 14.68 21.18
CA SER A 6 27.52 16.04 21.17
C SER A 6 26.21 16.09 21.95
N ILE A 7 25.99 17.17 22.70
CA ILE A 7 24.74 17.46 23.39
C ILE A 7 23.96 18.43 22.51
N ALA A 8 22.80 18.01 22.00
CA ALA A 8 21.99 18.82 21.10
C ALA A 8 21.05 19.77 21.86
N GLY A 9 20.60 19.39 23.05
CA GLY A 9 19.68 20.21 23.84
C GLY A 9 19.37 19.64 25.23
N GLY A 10 18.68 20.46 26.02
CA GLY A 10 18.22 20.14 27.36
C GLY A 10 16.97 20.92 27.71
N ILE A 11 16.01 20.28 28.38
CA ILE A 11 14.67 20.83 28.64
C ILE A 11 14.25 20.48 30.06
N ALA A 12 13.80 21.48 30.82
CA ALA A 12 13.17 21.27 32.12
C ALA A 12 11.65 21.15 31.99
N TYR A 13 11.10 20.28 32.82
CA TYR A 13 9.68 20.00 32.90
C TYR A 13 9.14 20.30 34.29
N ARG A 14 7.91 20.78 34.34
CA ARG A 14 7.12 20.95 35.56
C ARG A 14 5.72 20.37 35.36
N GLN A 15 5.11 19.84 36.41
CA GLN A 15 3.67 19.58 36.40
C GLN A 15 2.88 20.89 36.25
N SER A 16 1.71 20.85 35.61
CA SER A 16 0.90 22.04 35.27
C SER A 16 0.56 22.94 36.46
N ASN A 17 0.51 22.37 37.67
CA ASN A 17 0.21 23.08 38.91
C ASN A 17 1.44 23.38 39.78
N GLN A 18 2.66 23.12 39.30
CA GLN A 18 3.89 23.30 40.06
C GLN A 18 4.80 24.35 39.43
N THR A 19 5.53 25.08 40.26
CA THR A 19 6.58 26.03 39.83
C THR A 19 7.97 25.39 39.81
N GLN A 20 8.10 24.19 40.38
CA GLN A 20 9.35 23.45 40.48
C GLN A 20 9.58 22.58 39.23
N ILE A 21 10.85 22.36 38.91
CA ILE A 21 11.29 21.44 37.88
C ILE A 21 11.23 20.03 38.45
N ASP A 22 10.39 19.19 37.87
CA ASP A 22 10.24 17.78 38.25
C ASP A 22 11.19 16.89 37.49
N GLN A 23 11.42 17.19 36.20
CA GLN A 23 12.26 16.38 35.34
C GLN A 23 13.12 17.27 34.44
N PHE A 24 14.31 16.78 34.09
CA PHE A 24 15.15 17.40 33.07
C PHE A 24 15.54 16.34 32.04
N SER A 25 15.23 16.59 30.78
CA SER A 25 15.62 15.71 29.67
C SER A 25 16.76 16.33 28.88
N VAL A 26 17.74 15.51 28.51
CA VAL A 26 18.89 15.88 27.68
C VAL A 26 18.97 14.91 26.53
N PHE A 27 19.25 15.42 25.33
CA PHE A 27 19.40 14.59 24.14
C PHE A 27 20.58 15.06 23.30
N GLY A 28 21.09 14.15 22.48
CA GLY A 28 22.28 14.40 21.66
C GLY A 28 22.60 13.26 20.70
N VAL A 29 23.83 13.29 20.19
CA VAL A 29 24.37 12.29 19.26
C VAL A 29 25.68 11.75 19.82
N ALA A 30 25.92 10.45 19.69
CA ALA A 30 27.11 9.73 20.10
C ALA A 30 27.49 8.69 19.04
N VAL A 31 28.61 8.89 18.35
CA VAL A 31 29.13 7.97 17.32
C VAL A 31 30.20 7.09 17.95
N ASP A 32 30.21 5.80 17.58
CA ASP A 32 31.11 4.78 18.13
C ASP A 32 31.01 4.61 19.66
N CYS A 33 29.81 4.86 20.19
CA CYS A 33 29.51 4.75 21.61
C CYS A 33 28.16 4.04 21.79
N PRO A 34 28.11 2.79 22.29
CA PRO A 34 26.85 2.06 22.42
C PRO A 34 25.98 2.57 23.59
N GLU A 35 26.57 3.26 24.56
CA GLU A 35 25.89 3.70 25.77
C GLU A 35 26.59 4.93 26.37
N VAL A 36 25.81 5.91 26.83
CA VAL A 36 26.30 7.14 27.45
C VAL A 36 25.80 7.29 28.88
N ALA A 37 26.69 7.78 29.76
CA ALA A 37 26.35 8.22 31.10
C ALA A 37 26.17 9.76 31.10
N VAL A 38 24.96 10.21 31.42
CA VAL A 38 24.56 11.61 31.46
C VAL A 38 24.47 12.06 32.91
N THR A 39 25.33 13.00 33.32
CA THR A 39 25.36 13.58 34.67
C THR A 39 24.89 15.03 34.64
N LEU A 40 23.87 15.36 35.43
CA LEU A 40 23.44 16.72 35.71
C LEU A 40 24.11 17.23 36.99
N SER A 41 24.44 18.52 37.03
CA SER A 41 24.94 19.18 38.24
C SER A 41 24.28 20.54 38.41
N VAL A 42 23.64 20.77 39.56
CA VAL A 42 22.88 22.00 39.85
C VAL A 42 23.25 22.60 41.21
N GLY A 43 23.28 23.93 41.29
CA GLY A 43 23.42 24.68 42.54
C GLY A 43 24.83 24.70 43.16
N THR A 44 24.90 25.30 44.35
CA THR A 44 26.10 25.34 45.22
C THR A 44 25.68 25.13 46.68
N PRO A 45 26.05 24.02 47.35
CA PRO A 45 26.89 22.92 46.84
C PRO A 45 26.24 22.18 45.67
N ALA A 46 27.07 21.68 44.74
CA ALA A 46 26.58 21.01 43.54
C ALA A 46 25.88 19.69 43.91
N GLN A 47 24.60 19.60 43.56
CA GLN A 47 23.82 18.37 43.62
C GLN A 47 23.89 17.69 42.25
N THR A 48 24.04 16.36 42.22
CA THR A 48 24.30 15.62 40.98
C THR A 48 23.36 14.45 40.80
N GLU A 49 22.78 14.33 39.61
CA GLU A 49 21.95 13.19 39.18
C GLU A 49 22.63 12.53 37.97
N THR A 50 22.61 11.20 37.85
CA THR A 50 23.22 10.51 36.69
C THR A 50 22.29 9.42 36.16
N ALA A 51 22.13 9.38 34.85
CA ALA A 51 21.39 8.34 34.12
C ALA A 51 22.26 7.73 33.03
N THR A 52 22.12 6.43 32.82
CA THR A 52 22.82 5.70 31.76
C THR A 52 21.80 5.30 30.69
N VAL A 53 22.09 5.61 29.42
CA VAL A 53 21.17 5.36 28.32
C VAL A 53 21.89 4.75 27.12
N ALA A 54 21.24 3.77 26.49
CA ALA A 54 21.72 3.17 25.25
C ALA A 54 21.63 4.18 24.10
N VAL A 55 22.61 4.14 23.21
CA VAL A 55 22.64 4.94 21.99
C VAL A 55 21.96 4.16 20.87
N GLY A 56 21.02 4.80 20.19
CA GLY A 56 20.28 4.19 19.10
C GLY A 56 21.14 3.94 17.85
N PRO A 57 20.63 3.18 16.88
CA PRO A 57 21.36 2.83 15.66
C PRO A 57 21.75 4.06 14.81
N THR A 58 21.05 5.18 14.94
CA THR A 58 21.36 6.47 14.28
C THR A 58 22.38 7.31 15.03
N SER A 59 23.05 6.75 16.04
CA SER A 59 23.90 7.49 16.98
C SER A 59 23.12 8.48 17.88
N ALA A 60 21.79 8.54 17.84
CA ALA A 60 21.01 9.43 18.71
C ALA A 60 20.82 8.85 20.12
N TRP A 61 20.75 9.71 21.14
CA TRP A 61 20.45 9.31 22.52
C TRP A 61 19.60 10.37 23.24
N SER A 62 18.84 9.94 24.26
CA SER A 62 18.06 10.80 25.14
C SER A 62 18.05 10.23 26.56
N ALA A 63 18.26 11.08 27.55
CA ALA A 63 18.19 10.76 28.97
C ALA A 63 17.15 11.63 29.67
N GLN A 64 16.44 11.04 30.62
CA GLN A 64 15.55 11.73 31.55
C GLN A 64 16.09 11.57 32.97
N LEU A 65 16.16 12.67 33.69
CA LEU A 65 16.63 12.70 35.07
C LEU A 65 15.59 13.37 35.96
N ASP A 66 15.31 12.75 37.11
CA ASP A 66 14.37 13.27 38.11
C ASP A 66 15.03 14.42 38.89
N MET A 67 14.39 15.58 38.88
CA MET A 67 14.85 16.80 39.52
C MET A 67 13.96 17.24 40.68
N SER A 68 12.88 16.49 40.96
CA SER A 68 11.87 16.84 41.97
C SER A 68 12.47 17.07 43.37
N GLN A 69 13.54 16.35 43.70
CA GLN A 69 14.26 16.45 44.97
C GLN A 69 15.10 17.73 45.14
N TYR A 70 15.39 18.46 44.06
CA TYR A 70 16.30 19.62 44.08
C TYR A 70 15.58 20.96 44.25
N GLY A 71 14.24 20.96 44.21
CA GLY A 71 13.42 22.14 44.49
C GLY A 71 13.64 23.32 43.54
N LEU A 72 14.18 23.06 42.35
CA LEU A 72 14.57 24.08 41.38
C LEU A 72 13.34 24.77 40.81
N SER A 73 13.27 26.10 40.88
CA SER A 73 12.15 26.85 40.34
C SER A 73 12.39 27.26 38.89
N CYS A 74 11.35 27.12 38.08
CA CYS A 74 11.31 27.61 36.70
C CYS A 74 11.38 29.14 36.57
N ALA A 75 11.06 29.87 37.65
CA ALA A 75 11.07 31.33 37.68
C ALA A 75 12.44 31.92 38.03
N ASP A 76 13.36 31.10 38.54
CA ASP A 76 14.68 31.56 38.97
C ASP A 76 15.62 31.65 37.76
N ALA A 77 15.74 32.84 37.19
CA ALA A 77 16.68 33.16 36.11
C ALA A 77 18.16 32.89 36.47
N SER A 78 18.46 32.59 37.74
CA SER A 78 19.79 32.19 38.22
C SER A 78 20.05 30.69 38.17
N THR A 79 19.05 29.85 37.86
CA THR A 79 19.23 28.40 37.83
C THR A 79 20.02 27.99 36.59
N SER A 80 21.29 27.63 36.78
CA SER A 80 22.10 27.03 35.73
C SER A 80 22.25 25.53 35.95
N ILE A 81 21.92 24.73 34.93
CA ILE A 81 22.10 23.28 34.94
C ILE A 81 23.32 22.96 34.09
N ASN A 82 24.34 22.35 34.71
CA ASN A 82 25.49 21.83 33.98
C ASN A 82 25.23 20.37 33.61
N VAL A 83 25.53 19.99 32.38
CA VAL A 83 25.36 18.63 31.87
C VAL A 83 26.71 18.13 31.38
N SER A 84 27.09 16.93 31.83
CA SER A 84 28.25 16.20 31.34
C SER A 84 27.80 14.85 30.82
N VAL A 85 28.30 14.44 29.66
CA VAL A 85 28.01 13.16 29.01
C VAL A 85 29.33 12.46 28.75
N VAL A 86 29.41 11.18 29.12
CA VAL A 86 30.60 10.35 28.99
C VAL A 86 30.22 9.04 28.31
N CYS A 87 30.99 8.60 27.32
CA CYS A 87 30.81 7.26 26.75
C CYS A 87 31.20 6.20 27.78
N THR A 88 30.34 5.21 28.06
CA THR A 88 30.66 4.20 29.09
C THR A 88 31.76 3.24 28.65
N SER A 89 31.91 3.01 27.34
CA SER A 89 32.99 2.18 26.77
C SER A 89 34.30 2.92 26.53
N ASP A 90 34.28 4.25 26.43
CA ASP A 90 35.47 5.10 26.27
C ASP A 90 35.37 6.37 27.14
N PRO A 91 35.89 6.34 28.37
CA PRO A 91 35.82 7.48 29.29
C PRO A 91 36.52 8.75 28.79
N GLY A 92 37.39 8.66 27.76
CA GLY A 92 38.02 9.83 27.13
C GLY A 92 37.06 10.58 26.20
N CYS A 93 35.99 9.93 25.76
CA CYS A 93 34.96 10.50 24.91
C CYS A 93 33.89 11.18 25.75
N THR A 94 33.96 12.52 25.82
CA THR A 94 33.09 13.32 26.69
C THR A 94 32.56 14.56 25.98
N ALA A 95 31.40 15.03 26.41
CA ALA A 95 30.84 16.32 26.05
C ALA A 95 30.25 16.98 27.29
N ALA A 96 30.37 18.31 27.40
CA ALA A 96 29.76 19.06 28.48
C ALA A 96 29.12 20.34 27.94
N THR A 97 27.98 20.71 28.49
CA THR A 97 27.30 21.96 28.18
C THR A 97 26.66 22.56 29.43
N LYS A 98 26.40 23.86 29.38
CA LYS A 98 25.74 24.59 30.46
C LYS A 98 24.48 25.27 29.93
N PHE A 99 23.34 24.91 30.49
CA PHE A 99 22.06 25.55 30.17
C PHE A 99 21.82 26.69 31.16
N ASN A 100 21.88 27.91 30.64
CA ASN A 100 21.46 29.12 31.36
C ASN A 100 20.01 29.43 30.96
N ASN A 101 19.19 29.92 31.89
CA ASN A 101 17.78 30.27 31.64
C ASN A 101 16.98 29.12 31.03
N VAL A 102 16.98 27.97 31.71
CA VAL A 102 16.23 26.79 31.25
C VAL A 102 14.76 27.14 31.12
N THR A 103 14.22 27.04 29.90
CA THR A 103 12.80 27.29 29.66
C THR A 103 12.01 26.08 30.15
N CYS A 104 11.18 26.29 31.16
CA CYS A 104 10.33 25.21 31.67
C CYS A 104 9.10 24.99 30.80
N GLN A 105 8.85 23.72 30.50
CA GLN A 105 7.64 23.28 29.83
C GLN A 105 6.72 22.55 30.82
N THR A 106 5.42 22.70 30.63
CA THR A 106 4.43 21.89 31.35
C THR A 106 4.35 20.51 30.70
N LEU A 107 4.40 19.44 31.51
CA LEU A 107 4.30 18.04 31.04
C LEU A 107 3.04 17.74 30.19
N ASP A 108 2.02 18.60 30.24
CA ASP A 108 0.70 18.35 29.63
C ASP A 108 0.60 18.71 28.13
N ALA A 109 1.69 19.05 27.45
CA ALA A 109 1.66 19.50 26.04
C ALA A 109 2.45 18.57 25.09
N CYS A 110 2.03 17.31 24.98
CA CYS A 110 2.56 16.44 23.92
C CYS A 110 2.21 17.01 22.52
N PRO A 111 3.12 16.94 21.54
CA PRO A 111 2.84 17.44 20.19
C PRO A 111 1.64 16.70 19.59
N ALA A 112 0.75 17.45 18.95
CA ALA A 112 -0.40 16.87 18.26
C ALA A 112 0.00 16.43 16.84
N PHE A 113 -0.40 15.21 16.48
CA PHE A 113 -0.16 14.61 15.17
C PHE A 113 -1.48 14.41 14.43
N GLU A 114 -1.46 14.66 13.13
CA GLU A 114 -2.52 14.30 12.20
C GLU A 114 -2.02 13.20 11.27
N LYS A 115 -2.95 12.42 10.73
CA LYS A 115 -2.69 11.47 9.64
C LYS A 115 -1.53 10.52 9.96
N VAL A 116 -1.53 9.95 11.16
CA VAL A 116 -0.58 8.87 11.48
C VAL A 116 -1.12 7.58 10.91
N GLY A 117 -0.44 7.07 9.91
CA GLY A 117 -0.86 5.89 9.17
C GLY A 117 0.35 5.05 8.76
N ALA A 118 0.10 3.78 8.52
CA ALA A 118 1.03 2.87 7.89
C ALA A 118 0.35 2.28 6.66
N VAL A 119 1.09 2.17 5.56
CA VAL A 119 0.62 1.55 4.33
C VAL A 119 1.62 0.46 3.97
N ALA A 120 1.16 -0.79 3.97
CA ALA A 120 1.89 -1.87 3.34
C ALA A 120 1.72 -1.74 1.83
N LEU A 121 2.83 -1.64 1.09
CA LEU A 121 2.77 -1.53 -0.36
C LEU A 121 2.32 -2.85 -0.96
N SER A 122 1.49 -2.76 -2.00
CA SER A 122 0.97 -3.94 -2.68
C SER A 122 2.05 -4.61 -3.54
N ASP A 123 1.81 -5.86 -3.94
CA ASP A 123 2.72 -6.57 -4.87
C ASP A 123 2.83 -5.82 -6.21
N ALA A 124 1.75 -5.16 -6.66
CA ALA A 124 1.76 -4.32 -7.87
C ALA A 124 2.70 -3.10 -7.77
N GLU A 125 3.11 -2.71 -6.56
CA GLU A 125 4.00 -1.56 -6.30
C GLU A 125 5.43 -1.99 -5.94
N ASN A 126 5.78 -3.27 -6.16
CA ASN A 126 7.05 -3.87 -5.71
C ASN A 126 7.17 -3.84 -4.18
N GLY A 127 6.07 -4.20 -3.52
CA GLY A 127 6.00 -4.25 -2.07
C GLY A 127 6.90 -5.31 -1.45
N CYS A 128 7.42 -6.31 -2.17
CA CYS A 128 8.20 -7.41 -1.57
C CYS A 128 9.70 -7.33 -1.89
N ASN A 129 10.54 -7.63 -0.90
CA ASN A 129 11.99 -7.79 -1.09
C ASN A 129 12.37 -9.26 -1.33
N ILE A 130 13.67 -9.49 -1.60
CA ILE A 130 14.21 -10.84 -1.84
C ILE A 130 14.08 -11.79 -0.64
N ASP A 131 14.00 -11.24 0.57
CA ASP A 131 13.86 -11.99 1.81
C ASP A 131 12.39 -12.37 2.11
N GLY A 132 11.47 -12.01 1.22
CA GLY A 132 10.03 -12.26 1.38
C GLY A 132 9.36 -11.33 2.39
N GLU A 133 10.02 -10.22 2.73
CA GLU A 133 9.47 -9.18 3.58
C GLU A 133 8.78 -8.12 2.73
N ARG A 134 7.67 -7.61 3.26
CA ARG A 134 6.89 -6.55 2.63
C ARG A 134 7.33 -5.18 3.13
N ARG A 135 7.60 -4.28 2.19
CA ARG A 135 7.86 -2.88 2.40
C ARG A 135 6.60 -2.20 2.94
N VAL A 136 6.79 -1.54 4.07
CA VAL A 136 5.77 -0.75 4.76
C VAL A 136 6.27 0.67 4.88
N ASP A 137 5.48 1.61 4.37
CA ASP A 137 5.74 3.04 4.53
C ASP A 137 4.80 3.60 5.63
N LEU A 138 5.40 4.11 6.70
CA LEU A 138 4.72 4.80 7.79
C LEU A 138 4.81 6.30 7.57
N ARG A 139 3.74 7.02 7.90
CA ARG A 139 3.66 8.47 7.75
C ARG A 139 3.02 9.11 8.98
N ALA A 140 3.54 10.25 9.41
CA ALA A 140 2.95 11.09 10.43
C ALA A 140 3.14 12.57 10.07
N THR A 141 2.15 13.42 10.35
CA THR A 141 2.28 14.87 10.14
C THR A 141 2.10 15.61 11.46
N LEU A 142 3.08 16.44 11.81
CA LEU A 142 3.00 17.31 12.99
C LEU A 142 2.05 18.49 12.70
N MET A 143 0.94 18.61 13.45
CA MET A 143 -0.11 19.61 13.19
C MET A 143 0.34 21.04 13.46
N SER A 144 1.08 21.24 14.55
CA SER A 144 1.53 22.56 14.96
C SER A 144 2.91 22.46 15.57
N ALA A 145 3.74 23.48 15.31
CA ALA A 145 4.95 23.66 16.10
C ALA A 145 4.59 23.63 17.59
N VAL A 146 5.40 22.93 18.38
CA VAL A 146 5.25 23.00 19.84
C VAL A 146 5.42 24.47 20.23
N PRO A 147 4.55 25.04 21.09
CA PRO A 147 4.60 26.45 21.47
C PRO A 147 5.96 26.94 21.99
N SER A 148 6.81 26.01 22.43
CA SER A 148 8.15 26.26 22.95
C SER A 148 9.23 26.51 21.89
N GLY A 149 8.93 26.33 20.60
CA GLY A 149 9.91 26.53 19.52
C GLY A 149 11.04 25.51 19.50
N LEU A 150 10.96 24.44 20.29
CA LEU A 150 11.94 23.36 20.30
C LEU A 150 11.67 22.35 19.18
N PRO A 151 12.72 21.72 18.62
CA PRO A 151 12.56 20.67 17.61
C PRO A 151 11.81 19.48 18.21
N VAL A 152 10.80 18.99 17.48
CA VAL A 152 10.16 17.72 17.81
C VAL A 152 10.97 16.61 17.18
N VAL A 153 11.39 15.62 17.96
CA VAL A 153 12.05 14.42 17.44
C VAL A 153 11.12 13.26 17.68
N ALA A 154 10.82 12.47 16.65
CA ALA A 154 10.00 11.28 16.79
C ALA A 154 10.57 10.12 15.99
N GLN A 155 10.19 8.90 16.39
CA GLN A 155 10.50 7.66 15.68
C GLN A 155 9.27 6.75 15.67
N PHE A 156 9.19 5.84 14.71
CA PHE A 156 8.19 4.77 14.74
C PHE A 156 8.74 3.54 15.44
N CYS A 157 7.92 2.94 16.31
CA CYS A 157 8.12 1.60 16.85
C CYS A 157 7.07 0.68 16.24
N LEU A 158 7.50 -0.47 15.71
CA LEU A 158 6.66 -1.51 15.13
C LEU A 158 6.81 -2.76 15.99
N GLN A 159 5.72 -3.24 16.58
CA GLN A 159 5.71 -4.47 17.38
C GLN A 159 4.90 -5.55 16.66
N ASN A 160 5.52 -6.69 16.34
CA ASN A 160 4.81 -7.85 15.83
C ASN A 160 3.95 -8.45 16.96
N LEU A 161 2.64 -8.55 16.77
CA LEU A 161 1.72 -9.01 17.83
C LEU A 161 1.77 -10.52 18.07
N GLU A 162 2.28 -11.29 17.11
CA GLU A 162 2.41 -12.75 17.24
C GLU A 162 3.72 -13.13 17.94
N THR A 163 4.83 -12.50 17.57
CA THR A 163 6.17 -12.83 18.10
C THR A 163 6.57 -11.94 19.29
N GLY A 164 5.99 -10.75 19.41
CA GLY A 164 6.37 -9.73 20.39
C GLY A 164 7.64 -8.95 20.03
N GLU A 165 8.22 -9.20 18.85
CA GLU A 165 9.44 -8.53 18.39
C GLU A 165 9.18 -7.06 18.04
N GLU A 166 10.09 -6.18 18.46
CA GLU A 166 10.01 -4.73 18.23
C GLU A 166 11.07 -4.28 17.22
N THR A 167 10.66 -3.48 16.25
CA THR A 167 11.52 -2.83 15.25
C THR A 167 11.38 -1.32 15.38
N PHE A 168 12.49 -0.63 15.62
CA PHE A 168 12.54 0.83 15.70
C PHE A 168 13.05 1.41 14.40
N LEU A 169 12.29 2.34 13.83
CA LEU A 169 12.73 3.12 12.68
C LEU A 169 13.57 4.32 13.11
N ASN A 170 14.28 4.91 12.15
CA ASN A 170 15.14 6.06 12.40
C ASN A 170 14.35 7.22 13.03
N ALA A 171 14.92 7.82 14.06
CA ALA A 171 14.41 9.04 14.65
C ALA A 171 14.71 10.24 13.76
N GLU A 172 13.71 11.10 13.54
CA GLU A 172 13.87 12.33 12.74
C GLU A 172 13.36 13.57 13.45
N VAL A 173 13.98 14.71 13.12
CA VAL A 173 13.51 16.03 13.53
C VAL A 173 12.36 16.44 12.63
N LEU A 174 11.18 16.61 13.23
CA LEU A 174 9.96 16.90 12.51
C LEU A 174 9.82 18.40 12.23
N THR A 175 9.45 18.71 10.99
CA THR A 175 9.02 20.05 10.60
C THR A 175 7.49 20.09 10.58
N PRO A 176 6.84 21.08 11.21
CA PRO A 176 5.38 21.22 11.18
C PRO A 176 4.86 21.21 9.75
N GLN A 177 3.74 20.51 9.51
CA GLN A 177 3.07 20.41 8.20
C GLN A 177 3.89 19.69 7.11
N VAL A 178 5.07 19.17 7.41
CA VAL A 178 5.83 18.28 6.52
C VAL A 178 5.60 16.84 6.99
N PRO A 179 5.16 15.93 6.11
CA PRO A 179 5.00 14.53 6.49
C PRO A 179 6.38 13.92 6.75
N PHE A 180 6.52 13.33 7.94
CA PHE A 180 7.63 12.45 8.26
C PHE A 180 7.29 11.04 7.83
N THR A 181 8.22 10.39 7.12
CA THR A 181 8.04 9.07 6.54
C THR A 181 9.10 8.11 7.07
N GLY A 182 8.68 6.95 7.54
CA GLY A 182 9.57 5.83 7.85
C GLY A 182 9.29 4.66 6.91
N THR A 183 10.32 3.93 6.50
CA THR A 183 10.16 2.70 5.71
C THR A 183 10.73 1.52 6.48
N ALA A 184 9.98 0.43 6.51
CA ALA A 184 10.38 -0.85 7.08
C ALA A 184 10.20 -1.97 6.05
N HIS A 185 10.95 -3.05 6.16
CA HIS A 185 10.63 -4.32 5.52
C HIS A 185 10.22 -5.28 6.64
N LEU A 186 9.02 -5.83 6.56
CA LEU A 186 8.42 -6.65 7.62
C LEU A 186 7.94 -7.98 7.03
N PRO A 187 8.15 -9.11 7.73
CA PRO A 187 7.48 -10.35 7.33
C PRO A 187 5.96 -10.22 7.45
N GLY A 188 5.24 -11.17 6.85
CA GLY A 188 3.78 -11.23 6.97
C GLY A 188 3.35 -11.39 8.44
N GLY A 189 2.34 -10.63 8.86
CA GLY A 189 1.79 -10.66 10.22
C GLY A 189 1.06 -9.39 10.61
N VAL A 190 0.54 -9.37 11.83
CA VAL A 190 -0.15 -8.20 12.40
C VAL A 190 0.77 -7.42 13.32
N TYR A 191 0.89 -6.12 13.08
CA TYR A 191 1.80 -5.22 13.79
C TYR A 191 1.03 -4.11 14.50
N LEU A 192 1.47 -3.78 15.71
CA LEU A 192 1.15 -2.53 16.37
C LEU A 192 2.21 -1.51 15.99
N TYR A 193 1.83 -0.41 15.36
CA TYR A 193 2.75 0.72 15.16
C TYR A 193 2.44 1.83 16.15
N GLN A 194 3.48 2.40 16.74
CA GLN A 194 3.38 3.51 17.67
C GLN A 194 4.38 4.59 17.28
N LEU A 195 3.92 5.84 17.17
CA LEU A 195 4.82 6.97 17.06
C LEU A 195 5.36 7.32 18.45
N HIS A 196 6.66 7.25 18.66
CA HIS A 196 7.33 7.67 19.89
C HIS A 196 7.90 9.07 19.68
N VAL A 197 7.37 10.05 20.38
CA VAL A 197 8.00 11.37 20.45
C VAL A 197 9.12 11.28 21.46
N ILE A 198 10.37 11.50 21.04
CA ILE A 198 11.56 11.47 21.89
C ILE A 198 11.83 12.85 22.49
N SER A 199 11.60 13.91 21.71
CA SER A 199 11.85 15.30 22.07
C SER A 199 10.69 16.20 21.61
N PRO A 200 10.29 17.25 22.34
CA PRO A 200 10.89 17.74 23.59
C PRO A 200 10.79 16.73 24.73
N GLN A 201 9.63 16.12 24.93
CA GLN A 201 9.40 15.10 25.95
C GLN A 201 9.04 13.76 25.32
N PRO A 202 9.55 12.63 25.87
CA PRO A 202 8.99 11.30 25.72
C PRO A 202 7.47 11.31 25.93
N CYS A 203 6.74 11.28 24.81
CA CYS A 203 5.30 11.22 24.80
C CYS A 203 4.86 9.97 24.03
N PRO A 204 3.87 9.23 24.56
CA PRO A 204 3.19 8.23 23.75
C PRO A 204 2.47 8.98 22.63
N GLY A 205 2.96 8.81 21.40
CA GLY A 205 2.25 9.29 20.23
C GLY A 205 1.10 8.37 19.87
N PRO A 206 0.37 8.71 18.80
CA PRO A 206 -0.71 7.88 18.28
C PRO A 206 -0.24 6.46 17.96
N LEU A 207 -1.14 5.52 18.23
CA LEU A 207 -0.98 4.10 17.96
C LEU A 207 -1.96 3.66 16.89
N GLY A 208 -1.57 2.66 16.11
CA GLY A 208 -2.46 2.02 15.14
C GLY A 208 -2.05 0.57 14.92
N VAL A 209 -2.89 -0.15 14.18
CA VAL A 209 -2.67 -1.54 13.82
C VAL A 209 -2.47 -1.62 12.31
N LEU A 210 -1.49 -2.41 11.90
CA LEU A 210 -1.15 -2.67 10.52
C LEU A 210 -1.20 -4.18 10.29
N ASP A 211 -1.97 -4.62 9.29
CA ASP A 211 -1.93 -5.99 8.81
C ASP A 211 -1.01 -6.05 7.58
N VAL A 212 0.10 -6.76 7.71
CA VAL A 212 1.08 -6.96 6.64
C VAL A 212 0.80 -8.33 6.04
N ALA A 213 0.13 -8.35 4.89
CA ALA A 213 -0.05 -9.60 4.17
C ALA A 213 1.32 -10.17 3.78
N ALA A 214 1.47 -11.49 3.95
CA ALA A 214 2.68 -12.19 3.58
C ALA A 214 2.94 -12.03 2.08
N CYS A 215 4.22 -11.86 1.72
CA CYS A 215 4.62 -11.95 0.32
C CYS A 215 4.26 -13.34 -0.22
N PRO A 216 3.68 -13.44 -1.43
CA PRO A 216 3.25 -14.73 -1.98
C PRO A 216 4.42 -15.72 -2.04
N VAL A 217 4.34 -16.78 -1.25
CA VAL A 217 5.34 -17.85 -1.29
C VAL A 217 4.83 -18.88 -2.30
N THR A 218 5.53 -19.05 -3.42
CA THR A 218 5.36 -20.28 -4.23
C THR A 218 5.95 -21.45 -3.46
N ASP A 219 5.40 -22.66 -3.58
CA ASP A 219 5.79 -23.86 -2.82
C ASP A 219 7.30 -24.24 -2.92
N THR A 220 8.06 -23.61 -3.82
CA THR A 220 9.52 -23.73 -3.98
C THR A 220 10.35 -22.59 -3.37
N GLY A 221 9.72 -21.61 -2.70
CA GLY A 221 10.39 -20.54 -1.95
C GLY A 221 11.05 -19.43 -2.79
N THR A 222 11.13 -19.57 -4.12
CA THR A 222 11.68 -18.52 -5.01
C THR A 222 10.82 -18.36 -6.25
N VAL A 223 10.36 -17.13 -6.48
CA VAL A 223 9.65 -16.72 -7.70
C VAL A 223 10.68 -16.21 -8.70
N CYS A 224 10.82 -16.91 -9.82
CA CYS A 224 11.77 -16.55 -10.87
C CYS A 224 11.09 -15.79 -12.00
N PRO A 225 11.73 -14.77 -12.58
CA PRO A 225 11.20 -14.09 -13.75
C PRO A 225 11.10 -15.07 -14.92
N LEU A 226 10.07 -14.90 -15.76
CA LEU A 226 10.02 -15.61 -17.03
C LEU A 226 11.02 -14.97 -17.99
N VAL A 227 12.01 -15.75 -18.40
CA VAL A 227 13.05 -15.34 -19.34
C VAL A 227 12.86 -16.05 -20.68
N ILE A 228 12.63 -15.27 -21.73
CA ILE A 228 12.51 -15.74 -23.12
C ILE A 228 13.68 -15.18 -23.92
N ILE A 229 14.56 -16.06 -24.41
CA ILE A 229 15.62 -15.66 -25.33
C ILE A 229 14.98 -15.37 -26.70
N GLY A 230 15.21 -14.17 -27.21
CA GLY A 230 14.70 -13.75 -28.52
C GLY A 230 15.47 -14.38 -29.67
N ASP A 231 14.98 -14.16 -30.89
CA ASP A 231 15.69 -14.60 -32.08
C ASP A 231 17.04 -13.89 -32.20
N LYS A 232 18.02 -14.68 -32.65
CA LYS A 232 19.38 -14.21 -32.96
C LYS A 232 19.45 -13.83 -34.42
N THR A 233 20.03 -12.67 -34.71
CA THR A 233 20.28 -12.22 -36.08
C THR A 233 21.77 -12.17 -36.32
N ILE A 234 22.25 -12.94 -37.28
CA ILE A 234 23.67 -12.98 -37.66
C ILE A 234 23.80 -12.26 -39.00
N SER A 235 24.59 -11.19 -39.00
CA SER A 235 24.82 -10.41 -40.21
C SER A 235 25.61 -11.21 -41.27
N ASP A 236 25.23 -11.03 -42.53
CA ASP A 236 25.98 -11.52 -43.68
C ASP A 236 27.26 -10.74 -43.92
N LYS A 237 27.41 -9.57 -43.28
CA LYS A 237 28.59 -8.72 -43.41
C LYS A 237 29.67 -9.15 -42.43
N CYS A 238 30.89 -9.20 -42.95
CA CYS A 238 32.09 -9.48 -42.18
C CYS A 238 32.90 -8.21 -41.94
N THR A 239 33.44 -8.08 -40.73
CA THR A 239 34.47 -7.07 -40.47
C THR A 239 35.79 -7.51 -41.14
N PRO A 240 36.73 -6.58 -41.39
CA PRO A 240 38.05 -6.92 -41.96
C PRO A 240 38.81 -7.99 -41.17
N GLU A 241 38.54 -8.12 -39.88
CA GLU A 241 39.15 -9.10 -38.96
C GLU A 241 38.47 -10.48 -39.02
N GLY A 242 37.50 -10.68 -39.92
CA GLY A 242 36.79 -11.95 -40.09
C GLY A 242 35.74 -12.21 -39.01
N ARG A 243 35.20 -11.17 -38.38
CA ARG A 243 34.13 -11.28 -37.38
C ARG A 243 32.77 -10.97 -38.01
N ARG A 244 31.70 -11.55 -37.47
CA ARG A 244 30.32 -11.22 -37.83
C ARG A 244 29.65 -10.43 -36.71
N ILE A 245 28.79 -9.49 -37.10
CA ILE A 245 27.88 -8.82 -36.16
C ILE A 245 26.77 -9.81 -35.83
N VAL A 246 26.58 -10.08 -34.54
CA VAL A 246 25.49 -10.89 -34.01
C VAL A 246 24.65 -10.02 -33.10
N ASP A 247 23.37 -9.89 -33.44
CA ASP A 247 22.37 -9.18 -32.67
C ASP A 247 21.62 -10.19 -31.79
N LEU A 248 21.57 -9.90 -30.50
CA LEU A 248 21.02 -10.77 -29.47
C LEU A 248 19.98 -10.00 -28.67
N SER A 249 18.94 -10.70 -28.23
CA SER A 249 17.92 -10.15 -27.35
C SER A 249 17.38 -11.18 -26.36
N ALA A 250 16.89 -10.71 -25.23
CA ALA A 250 16.13 -11.49 -24.27
C ALA A 250 15.01 -10.64 -23.69
N THR A 251 13.83 -11.22 -23.54
CA THR A 251 12.69 -10.59 -22.87
C THR A 251 12.54 -11.19 -21.47
N ILE A 252 12.52 -10.31 -20.48
CA ILE A 252 12.34 -10.63 -19.07
C ILE A 252 10.94 -10.18 -18.69
N THR A 253 10.16 -11.08 -18.10
CA THR A 253 8.85 -10.77 -17.52
C THR A 253 8.91 -11.11 -16.03
N PRO A 254 9.20 -10.12 -15.17
CA PRO A 254 9.16 -10.28 -13.72
C PRO A 254 7.73 -10.61 -13.26
N GLU A 255 7.62 -11.42 -12.22
CA GLU A 255 6.33 -11.64 -11.55
C GLU A 255 5.97 -10.35 -10.76
N PRO A 256 4.70 -9.93 -10.72
CA PRO A 256 4.29 -8.77 -9.94
C PRO A 256 4.77 -8.88 -8.48
N GLY A 257 5.50 -7.88 -8.00
CA GLY A 257 6.05 -7.83 -6.64
C GLY A 257 7.47 -8.38 -6.49
N TYR A 258 8.05 -8.99 -7.53
CA TYR A 258 9.37 -9.61 -7.50
C TYR A 258 10.28 -8.98 -8.55
N PRO A 259 11.04 -7.91 -8.19
CA PRO A 259 11.99 -7.32 -9.10
C PRO A 259 13.07 -8.34 -9.50
N ALA A 260 13.47 -8.28 -10.77
CA ALA A 260 14.50 -9.16 -11.32
C ALA A 260 15.75 -8.39 -11.73
N ASP A 261 16.91 -8.90 -11.35
CA ASP A 261 18.20 -8.48 -11.87
C ASP A 261 18.66 -9.51 -12.90
N VAL A 262 18.88 -9.07 -14.15
CA VAL A 262 19.22 -9.98 -15.24
C VAL A 262 20.34 -9.40 -16.10
N VAL A 263 21.32 -10.25 -16.41
CA VAL A 263 22.47 -9.93 -17.26
C VAL A 263 22.43 -10.79 -18.52
N LEU A 264 22.40 -10.17 -19.70
CA LEU A 264 22.50 -10.87 -20.98
C LEU A 264 23.99 -11.07 -21.33
N LYS A 265 24.43 -12.32 -21.44
CA LYS A 265 25.83 -12.70 -21.69
C LYS A 265 25.95 -13.64 -22.88
N VAL A 266 27.15 -13.67 -23.46
CA VAL A 266 27.54 -14.66 -24.48
C VAL A 266 28.68 -15.51 -23.94
N MET A 267 28.47 -16.82 -23.96
CA MET A 267 29.44 -17.82 -23.54
C MET A 267 29.98 -18.61 -24.73
N GLN A 268 31.22 -19.05 -24.61
CA GLN A 268 31.84 -20.04 -25.50
C GLN A 268 32.35 -21.20 -24.65
N GLY A 269 31.65 -22.33 -24.72
CA GLY A 269 31.76 -23.37 -23.68
C GLY A 269 31.34 -22.81 -22.32
N ASP A 270 32.16 -23.02 -21.29
CA ASP A 270 31.92 -22.53 -19.92
C ASP A 270 32.55 -21.14 -19.65
N THR A 271 33.13 -20.50 -20.66
CA THR A 271 33.77 -19.19 -20.50
C THR A 271 32.83 -18.07 -20.90
N ASP A 272 32.63 -17.10 -20.01
CA ASP A 272 31.97 -15.83 -20.34
C ASP A 272 32.87 -15.00 -21.25
N ILE A 273 32.41 -14.73 -22.47
CA ILE A 273 33.16 -13.99 -23.48
C ILE A 273 32.79 -12.51 -23.45
N ALA A 274 31.51 -12.20 -23.15
CA ALA A 274 31.02 -10.83 -23.14
C ALA A 274 29.68 -10.70 -22.42
N GLU A 275 29.58 -9.68 -21.58
CA GLU A 275 28.32 -9.07 -21.17
C GLU A 275 27.78 -8.18 -22.30
N ILE A 276 26.50 -8.32 -22.61
CA ILE A 276 25.79 -7.60 -23.68
C ILE A 276 25.08 -6.39 -23.10
N ASP A 277 24.23 -6.63 -22.10
CA ASP A 277 23.31 -5.68 -21.50
C ASP A 277 22.89 -6.17 -20.10
N THR A 278 22.49 -5.25 -19.22
CA THR A 278 22.14 -5.53 -17.83
C THR A 278 20.95 -4.70 -17.41
N VAL A 279 19.97 -5.34 -16.75
CA VAL A 279 18.87 -4.65 -16.08
C VAL A 279 18.88 -5.00 -14.59
N LEU A 280 18.72 -3.98 -13.76
CA LEU A 280 18.63 -4.11 -12.30
C LEU A 280 17.25 -3.64 -11.85
N GLY A 281 16.61 -4.41 -10.99
CA GLY A 281 15.30 -4.11 -10.43
C GLY A 281 14.22 -4.02 -11.50
N ALA A 282 14.22 -4.92 -12.48
CA ALA A 282 13.16 -4.96 -13.49
C ALA A 282 11.84 -5.36 -12.82
N THR A 283 10.82 -4.49 -12.90
CA THR A 283 9.50 -4.68 -12.27
C THR A 283 8.38 -4.83 -13.28
N THR A 284 8.69 -4.58 -14.56
CA THR A 284 7.79 -4.75 -15.70
C THR A 284 8.53 -5.48 -16.82
N GLN A 285 7.79 -5.95 -17.81
CA GLN A 285 8.39 -6.62 -18.96
C GLN A 285 9.45 -5.72 -19.61
N THR A 286 10.67 -6.22 -19.69
CA THR A 286 11.83 -5.47 -20.20
C THR A 286 12.59 -6.33 -21.19
N THR A 287 13.10 -5.72 -22.26
CA THR A 287 13.92 -6.41 -23.26
C THR A 287 15.36 -5.95 -23.12
N LEU A 288 16.25 -6.90 -22.86
CA LEU A 288 17.70 -6.72 -23.00
C LEU A 288 18.08 -6.95 -24.45
N SER A 289 18.93 -6.10 -25.03
CA SER A 289 19.38 -6.32 -26.40
C SER A 289 20.72 -5.66 -26.69
N GLY A 290 21.48 -6.26 -27.60
CA GLY A 290 22.71 -5.66 -28.07
C GLY A 290 23.41 -6.48 -29.14
N SER A 291 24.43 -5.87 -29.74
CA SER A 291 25.20 -6.45 -30.84
C SER A 291 26.64 -6.74 -30.40
N ARG A 292 27.22 -7.82 -30.91
CA ARG A 292 28.66 -8.14 -30.73
C ARG A 292 29.32 -8.65 -32.00
N HIS A 293 30.62 -8.37 -32.12
CA HIS A 293 31.49 -8.91 -33.17
C HIS A 293 32.12 -10.24 -32.72
N LEU A 294 31.56 -11.35 -33.17
CA LEU A 294 32.02 -12.69 -32.82
C LEU A 294 32.82 -13.32 -33.96
N VAL A 295 33.82 -14.13 -33.60
CA VAL A 295 34.56 -14.95 -34.56
C VAL A 295 33.73 -16.20 -34.91
N PRO A 296 34.07 -16.94 -35.97
CA PRO A 296 33.38 -18.18 -36.29
C PRO A 296 33.52 -19.21 -35.17
N GLY A 297 32.43 -19.88 -34.80
CA GLY A 297 32.40 -20.87 -33.73
C GLY A 297 31.02 -21.06 -33.12
N ASP A 298 30.94 -21.98 -32.15
CA ASP A 298 29.73 -22.26 -31.38
C ASP A 298 29.70 -21.43 -30.09
N TYR A 299 28.54 -20.86 -29.80
CA TYR A 299 28.29 -19.95 -28.68
C TYR A 299 26.96 -20.28 -28.02
N ARG A 300 26.80 -19.80 -26.79
CA ARG A 300 25.53 -19.81 -26.06
C ARG A 300 25.21 -18.41 -25.58
N VAL A 301 24.02 -17.92 -25.88
CA VAL A 301 23.50 -16.70 -25.24
C VAL A 301 22.78 -17.13 -23.97
N ILE A 302 23.05 -16.46 -22.85
CA ILE A 302 22.40 -16.72 -21.56
C ILE A 302 21.90 -15.39 -21.02
N ALA A 303 20.65 -15.36 -20.56
CA ALA A 303 20.17 -14.29 -19.71
C ALA A 303 20.20 -14.79 -18.26
N ASP A 304 21.25 -14.39 -17.56
CA ASP A 304 21.64 -14.82 -16.22
C ASP A 304 20.86 -14.00 -15.18
N VAL A 305 19.99 -14.66 -14.40
CA VAL A 305 19.19 -13.99 -13.37
C VAL A 305 20.01 -13.90 -12.09
N THR A 306 20.57 -12.72 -11.82
CA THR A 306 21.43 -12.48 -10.64
C THR A 306 20.63 -12.16 -9.38
N GLY A 307 19.33 -11.83 -9.54
CA GLY A 307 18.40 -11.56 -8.46
C GLY A 307 16.98 -11.94 -8.90
N PRO A 308 16.26 -12.81 -8.16
CA PRO A 308 16.67 -13.48 -6.93
C PRO A 308 17.69 -14.62 -7.16
N SER A 309 18.58 -14.85 -6.19
CA SER A 309 19.81 -15.67 -6.34
C SER A 309 19.59 -17.18 -6.56
N ALA A 310 18.36 -17.68 -6.37
CA ALA A 310 18.02 -19.07 -6.62
C ALA A 310 17.49 -19.32 -8.06
N CYS A 311 17.41 -18.27 -8.89
CA CYS A 311 16.90 -18.38 -10.25
C CYS A 311 18.03 -18.66 -11.23
N ASN A 312 17.93 -19.79 -11.93
CA ASN A 312 18.83 -20.09 -13.03
C ASN A 312 18.41 -19.31 -14.28
N GLY A 313 19.37 -18.73 -14.98
CA GLY A 313 19.15 -18.12 -16.29
C GLY A 313 18.74 -19.14 -17.35
N ASN A 314 17.98 -18.68 -18.34
CA ASN A 314 17.73 -19.44 -19.58
C ASN A 314 18.79 -19.09 -20.63
N GLY A 315 19.10 -20.04 -21.51
CA GLY A 315 20.05 -19.80 -22.59
C GLY A 315 19.76 -20.62 -23.84
N ALA A 316 20.28 -20.16 -24.97
CA ALA A 316 20.11 -20.78 -26.28
C ALA A 316 21.44 -20.85 -27.03
N ASP A 317 21.69 -21.97 -27.70
CA ASP A 317 22.90 -22.20 -28.47
C ASP A 317 22.81 -21.61 -29.87
N PHE A 318 23.94 -21.20 -30.43
CA PHE A 318 24.06 -20.72 -31.80
C PHE A 318 25.46 -20.86 -32.38
N THR A 319 25.53 -20.97 -33.70
CA THR A 319 26.79 -21.07 -34.44
C THR A 319 26.97 -19.83 -35.31
N VAL A 320 28.13 -19.20 -35.20
CA VAL A 320 28.56 -18.11 -36.08
C VAL A 320 29.33 -18.71 -37.25
N PRO A 321 28.82 -18.62 -38.49
CA PRO A 321 29.47 -19.21 -39.65
C PRO A 321 30.74 -18.45 -40.04
N PRO A 322 31.69 -19.11 -40.73
CA PRO A 322 32.89 -18.46 -41.21
C PRO A 322 32.57 -17.29 -42.14
N CYS A 323 33.42 -16.26 -42.06
CA CYS A 323 33.45 -15.22 -43.07
C CYS A 323 34.06 -15.81 -44.34
N LEU A 324 33.25 -15.96 -45.38
CA LEU A 324 33.73 -16.17 -46.73
C LEU A 324 34.34 -14.83 -47.16
N PHE A 325 35.62 -14.63 -46.86
CA PHE A 325 36.38 -13.63 -47.56
C PHE A 325 36.24 -13.99 -49.03
N GLY A 326 35.54 -13.12 -49.79
CA GLY A 326 35.54 -13.21 -51.23
C GLY A 326 36.99 -13.43 -51.64
N GLY A 327 37.21 -14.48 -52.42
CA GLY A 327 38.47 -14.64 -53.13
C GLY A 327 38.82 -13.31 -53.81
N PRO A 328 40.12 -13.01 -53.99
CA PRO A 328 40.51 -11.85 -54.79
C PRO A 328 39.72 -11.88 -56.11
N PRO A 329 39.28 -10.72 -56.63
CA PRO A 329 38.62 -10.68 -57.93
C PRO A 329 39.50 -11.42 -58.93
N ASP A 330 38.90 -12.40 -59.60
CA ASP A 330 39.53 -13.19 -60.66
C ASP A 330 40.29 -12.24 -61.61
N LEU A 331 41.62 -12.35 -61.58
CA LEU A 331 42.43 -11.92 -62.71
C LEU A 331 42.18 -12.96 -63.80
N GLU A 332 41.43 -12.54 -64.82
CA GLU A 332 41.32 -13.21 -66.11
C GLU A 332 42.70 -13.64 -66.59
N GLU A 333 42.93 -14.95 -66.69
CA GLU A 333 43.95 -15.53 -67.56
C GLU A 333 43.22 -16.40 -68.59
N PRO A 334 43.32 -16.11 -69.89
CA PRO A 334 42.67 -16.89 -70.93
C PRO A 334 43.54 -18.12 -71.21
N ASP A 335 42.98 -19.33 -71.09
CA ASP A 335 43.61 -20.50 -71.68
C ASP A 335 42.62 -21.31 -72.50
N ASP A 336 42.99 -21.44 -73.76
CA ASP A 336 42.34 -22.13 -74.85
C ASP A 336 42.48 -23.64 -74.66
N THR A 337 41.40 -24.41 -74.63
CA THR A 337 41.43 -25.76 -75.21
C THR A 337 40.02 -26.30 -75.51
N PRO A 338 39.80 -26.92 -76.69
CA PRO A 338 38.48 -27.33 -77.16
C PRO A 338 38.15 -28.78 -76.81
N ASP A 339 36.83 -29.01 -76.73
CA ASP A 339 36.05 -30.23 -77.00
C ASP A 339 36.55 -31.60 -76.48
N ASN A 340 35.70 -32.22 -75.67
CA ASN A 340 35.18 -33.55 -76.02
C ASN A 340 33.83 -33.83 -75.32
N ASP A 341 32.82 -34.01 -76.16
CA ASP A 341 31.56 -34.70 -75.89
C ASP A 341 31.78 -36.07 -75.22
N ILE A 342 30.95 -36.46 -74.24
CA ILE A 342 30.14 -37.71 -74.21
C ILE A 342 29.00 -37.54 -73.18
N PRO A 343 27.74 -37.93 -73.52
CA PRO A 343 26.57 -37.79 -72.67
C PRO A 343 26.21 -39.07 -71.87
N GLY A 344 25.42 -38.87 -70.82
CA GLY A 344 24.51 -39.88 -70.25
C GLY A 344 24.88 -40.38 -68.85
N ASN A 345 23.98 -40.18 -67.88
CA ASN A 345 23.19 -41.31 -67.39
C ASN A 345 22.01 -40.82 -66.54
N ASP A 346 20.84 -41.36 -66.86
CA ASP A 346 19.60 -41.32 -66.10
C ASP A 346 19.75 -42.05 -64.75
N THR A 347 18.88 -41.74 -63.78
CA THR A 347 17.85 -42.62 -63.12
C THR A 347 17.53 -42.13 -61.68
N PRO A 348 16.42 -42.57 -61.00
CA PRO A 348 15.35 -41.65 -60.59
C PRO A 348 14.90 -41.82 -59.11
N GLY A 349 13.88 -41.06 -58.70
CA GLY A 349 12.79 -41.58 -57.86
C GLY A 349 13.02 -41.72 -56.35
N GLY A 350 12.26 -40.93 -55.59
CA GLY A 350 12.10 -41.07 -54.14
C GLY A 350 10.99 -40.13 -53.64
N GLU A 351 9.75 -40.43 -54.04
CA GLU A 351 8.51 -39.91 -53.46
C GLU A 351 8.37 -40.33 -51.98
N ASP A 352 7.66 -39.46 -51.24
CA ASP A 352 6.89 -39.72 -50.00
C ASP A 352 7.69 -40.21 -48.78
N THR A 353 7.56 -39.64 -47.58
CA THR A 353 6.33 -39.62 -46.80
C THR A 353 6.54 -38.83 -45.49
N ILE A 354 5.43 -38.30 -44.96
CA ILE A 354 5.17 -37.93 -43.55
C ILE A 354 5.54 -36.50 -43.16
N SER A 355 4.60 -35.60 -43.48
CA SER A 355 4.12 -34.59 -42.54
C SER A 355 3.63 -35.28 -41.27
N THR A 356 4.23 -34.96 -40.13
CA THR A 356 3.58 -35.07 -38.82
C THR A 356 3.17 -33.67 -38.40
N ASP A 357 1.98 -33.28 -38.86
CA ASP A 357 1.08 -32.40 -38.11
C ASP A 357 0.84 -33.03 -36.73
N GLU A 358 1.47 -32.47 -35.70
CA GLU A 358 1.08 -32.69 -34.30
C GLU A 358 0.26 -31.48 -33.83
N ASP A 359 -0.84 -31.23 -34.54
CA ASP A 359 -2.03 -30.56 -34.02
C ASP A 359 -2.89 -31.62 -33.34
N THR A 360 -2.79 -31.78 -32.02
CA THR A 360 -3.89 -32.25 -31.16
C THR A 360 -3.47 -32.29 -29.68
N THR A 361 -3.49 -31.14 -29.02
CA THR A 361 -3.91 -31.06 -27.59
C THR A 361 -4.46 -29.66 -27.27
N ARG A 362 -5.40 -29.17 -28.08
CA ARG A 362 -6.37 -28.23 -27.51
C ARG A 362 -7.23 -29.01 -26.52
N PRO A 363 -7.26 -28.63 -25.22
CA PRO A 363 -8.23 -29.20 -24.31
C PRO A 363 -9.64 -28.97 -24.89
N PRO A 364 -10.56 -29.95 -24.77
CA PRO A 364 -11.93 -29.77 -25.24
C PRO A 364 -12.50 -28.48 -24.65
N PRO A 365 -13.29 -27.70 -25.41
CA PRO A 365 -13.96 -26.52 -24.86
C PRO A 365 -14.72 -26.97 -23.64
N ASP A 366 -14.33 -26.43 -22.49
CA ASP A 366 -14.94 -26.71 -21.20
C ASP A 366 -16.41 -26.32 -21.33
N ARG A 367 -17.25 -27.33 -21.55
CA ARG A 367 -18.71 -27.19 -21.58
C ARG A 367 -19.12 -27.04 -20.13
N THR A 368 -18.83 -25.88 -19.56
CA THR A 368 -19.51 -25.41 -18.37
C THR A 368 -21.01 -25.52 -18.68
N PRO A 369 -21.77 -26.32 -17.90
CA PRO A 369 -23.19 -26.45 -18.12
C PRO A 369 -23.80 -25.04 -18.07
N PRO A 370 -24.74 -24.68 -18.97
CA PRO A 370 -25.36 -23.37 -18.94
C PRO A 370 -25.87 -23.11 -17.52
N PRO A 371 -25.53 -21.96 -16.91
CA PRO A 371 -25.90 -21.67 -15.54
C PRO A 371 -27.39 -21.91 -15.41
N ARG A 372 -27.76 -22.86 -14.55
CA ARG A 372 -29.17 -23.15 -14.27
C ARG A 372 -29.75 -21.82 -13.80
N GLY A 373 -30.72 -21.28 -14.53
CA GLY A 373 -31.42 -20.03 -14.23
C GLY A 373 -32.11 -20.09 -12.87
N GLY A 374 -31.32 -20.00 -11.80
CA GLY A 374 -31.78 -19.88 -10.45
C GLY A 374 -32.54 -18.58 -10.32
N ILE A 375 -33.69 -18.65 -9.68
CA ILE A 375 -34.46 -17.46 -9.32
C ILE A 375 -33.53 -16.55 -8.49
N ASN A 376 -33.25 -15.35 -8.98
CA ASN A 376 -32.42 -14.38 -8.27
C ASN A 376 -33.21 -13.82 -7.07
N TRP A 377 -33.10 -14.51 -5.94
CA TRP A 377 -33.78 -14.16 -4.70
C TRP A 377 -33.43 -12.75 -4.21
N CYS A 378 -32.21 -12.28 -4.44
CA CYS A 378 -31.79 -10.92 -4.11
C CYS A 378 -32.62 -9.88 -4.87
N LEU A 379 -32.84 -10.09 -6.16
CA LEU A 379 -33.65 -9.18 -6.97
C LEU A 379 -35.13 -9.18 -6.52
N ILE A 380 -35.68 -10.35 -6.20
CA ILE A 380 -37.06 -10.45 -5.69
C ILE A 380 -37.21 -9.74 -4.34
N LEU A 381 -36.28 -9.97 -3.43
CA LEU A 381 -36.30 -9.40 -2.10
C LEU A 381 -36.18 -7.87 -2.15
N PHE A 382 -35.33 -7.36 -3.05
CA PHE A 382 -35.22 -5.93 -3.35
C PHE A 382 -36.55 -5.32 -3.81
N TRP A 383 -37.11 -5.80 -4.92
CA TRP A 383 -38.33 -5.21 -5.49
C TRP A 383 -39.53 -5.33 -4.58
N THR A 384 -39.64 -6.45 -3.85
CA THR A 384 -40.72 -6.66 -2.88
C THR A 384 -40.58 -5.68 -1.70
N GLY A 385 -39.37 -5.54 -1.15
CA GLY A 385 -39.09 -4.59 -0.09
C GLY A 385 -39.35 -3.14 -0.51
N PHE A 386 -38.89 -2.77 -1.71
CA PHE A 386 -39.05 -1.43 -2.26
C PHE A 386 -40.52 -1.06 -2.54
N ALA A 387 -41.30 -1.99 -3.12
CA ALA A 387 -42.72 -1.77 -3.38
C ALA A 387 -43.53 -1.60 -2.08
N LEU A 388 -43.23 -2.41 -1.05
CA LEU A 388 -43.87 -2.30 0.27
C LEU A 388 -43.51 -0.98 0.95
N PHE A 389 -42.23 -0.57 0.87
CA PHE A 389 -41.75 0.69 1.41
C PHE A 389 -42.48 1.89 0.79
N LEU A 390 -42.51 2.00 -0.54
CA LEU A 390 -43.16 3.12 -1.23
C LEU A 390 -44.66 3.17 -0.98
N THR A 391 -45.33 2.02 -1.04
CA THR A 391 -46.79 1.95 -0.80
C THR A 391 -47.11 2.32 0.64
N GLY A 392 -46.29 1.87 1.60
CA GLY A 392 -46.41 2.22 3.01
C GLY A 392 -46.24 3.71 3.26
N ALA A 393 -45.16 4.32 2.73
CA ALA A 393 -44.89 5.74 2.89
C ALA A 393 -46.05 6.60 2.35
N VAL A 394 -46.49 6.35 1.11
CA VAL A 394 -47.61 7.09 0.52
C VAL A 394 -48.90 6.93 1.33
N ALA A 395 -49.21 5.71 1.81
CA ALA A 395 -50.40 5.48 2.62
C ALA A 395 -50.36 6.23 3.97
N VAL A 396 -49.20 6.32 4.60
CA VAL A 396 -48.97 7.04 5.86
C VAL A 396 -49.08 8.55 5.62
N GLY A 397 -48.29 9.11 4.70
CA GLY A 397 -48.31 10.53 4.38
C GLY A 397 -49.70 11.02 3.96
N VAL A 398 -50.32 10.38 2.95
CA VAL A 398 -51.65 10.76 2.47
C VAL A 398 -52.73 10.51 3.53
N GLY A 399 -52.65 9.42 4.28
CA GLY A 399 -53.64 9.09 5.32
C GLY A 399 -53.68 10.12 6.44
N TYR A 400 -52.51 10.53 6.95
CA TYR A 400 -52.43 11.57 7.98
C TYR A 400 -52.91 12.94 7.44
N CYS A 401 -52.57 13.28 6.20
CA CYS A 401 -53.08 14.50 5.58
C CYS A 401 -54.61 14.47 5.40
N ALA A 402 -55.18 13.33 5.01
CA ALA A 402 -56.62 13.19 4.84
C ALA A 402 -57.35 13.40 6.17
N ILE A 403 -56.98 12.71 7.26
CA ILE A 403 -57.56 12.93 8.59
C ILE A 403 -57.44 14.40 8.98
N GLY A 404 -56.28 14.98 8.70
CA GLY A 404 -55.96 16.35 9.00
C GLY A 404 -56.86 17.40 8.35
N LEU A 405 -57.29 17.18 7.11
CA LEU A 405 -58.15 18.09 6.35
C LEU A 405 -59.64 17.99 6.72
N GLY A 406 -59.99 17.20 7.74
CA GLY A 406 -61.34 17.15 8.28
C GLY A 406 -62.34 16.42 7.39
N VAL A 407 -61.92 15.35 6.70
CA VAL A 407 -62.87 14.46 6.01
C VAL A 407 -63.94 13.98 6.99
N HIS A 408 -65.19 13.90 6.53
CA HIS A 408 -66.37 13.55 7.33
C HIS A 408 -66.07 12.39 8.32
N PRO A 409 -66.56 12.41 9.56
CA PRO A 409 -66.15 11.48 10.65
C PRO A 409 -66.22 9.98 10.31
N ILE A 410 -67.07 9.59 9.35
CA ILE A 410 -67.16 8.21 8.83
C ILE A 410 -65.85 7.76 8.16
N TRP A 411 -65.14 8.68 7.50
CA TRP A 411 -63.88 8.40 6.80
C TRP A 411 -62.67 8.34 7.73
N VAL A 412 -62.75 8.92 8.93
CA VAL A 412 -61.62 8.89 9.89
C VAL A 412 -61.25 7.46 10.24
N GLY A 413 -62.23 6.56 10.42
CA GLY A 413 -61.97 5.14 10.68
C GLY A 413 -61.28 4.43 9.51
N ILE A 414 -61.66 4.75 8.27
CA ILE A 414 -61.05 4.17 7.07
C ILE A 414 -59.60 4.67 6.92
N TRP A 415 -59.37 5.97 7.09
CA TRP A 415 -58.03 6.54 7.02
C TRP A 415 -57.13 6.05 8.14
N ALA A 416 -57.64 5.88 9.37
CA ALA A 416 -56.89 5.27 10.45
C ALA A 416 -56.48 3.82 10.13
N LEU A 417 -57.36 3.04 9.50
CA LEU A 417 -57.01 1.69 9.03
C LEU A 417 -55.93 1.75 7.95
N ILE A 418 -56.06 2.64 6.96
CA ILE A 418 -55.07 2.83 5.88
C ILE A 418 -53.69 3.20 6.47
N ILE A 419 -53.63 4.11 7.45
CA ILE A 419 -52.38 4.49 8.11
C ILE A 419 -51.75 3.29 8.82
N ASN A 420 -52.54 2.50 9.57
CA ASN A 420 -52.00 1.33 10.26
C ASN A 420 -51.46 0.28 9.29
N VAL A 421 -52.19 -0.02 8.22
CA VAL A 421 -51.71 -0.93 7.17
C VAL A 421 -50.46 -0.36 6.48
N GLY A 422 -50.47 0.93 6.17
CA GLY A 422 -49.33 1.66 5.59
C GLY A 422 -48.09 1.58 6.47
N MET A 423 -48.21 1.80 7.78
CA MET A 423 -47.10 1.69 8.74
C MET A 423 -46.53 0.27 8.79
N VAL A 424 -47.37 -0.76 8.79
CA VAL A 424 -46.91 -2.16 8.76
C VAL A 424 -46.15 -2.46 7.47
N MET A 425 -46.68 -2.01 6.32
CA MET A 425 -45.99 -2.15 5.03
C MET A 425 -44.66 -1.40 5.00
N LEU A 426 -44.61 -0.17 5.54
CA LEU A 426 -43.40 0.64 5.62
C LEU A 426 -42.32 -0.04 6.47
N ILE A 427 -42.68 -0.57 7.64
CA ILE A 427 -41.76 -1.29 8.53
C ILE A 427 -41.24 -2.57 7.86
N ILE A 428 -42.13 -3.40 7.29
CA ILE A 428 -41.72 -4.65 6.63
C ILE A 428 -40.84 -4.35 5.41
N GLY A 429 -41.22 -3.36 4.60
CA GLY A 429 -40.44 -2.92 3.43
C GLY A 429 -39.04 -2.45 3.83
N THR A 430 -38.94 -1.64 4.89
CA THR A 430 -37.66 -1.18 5.44
C THR A 430 -36.80 -2.36 5.90
N LEU A 431 -37.36 -3.30 6.67
CA LEU A 431 -36.62 -4.48 7.14
C LEU A 431 -36.12 -5.36 5.99
N LEU A 432 -36.94 -5.59 4.97
CA LEU A 432 -36.53 -6.33 3.77
C LEU A 432 -35.41 -5.62 3.03
N LEU A 433 -35.49 -4.30 2.85
CA LEU A 433 -34.42 -3.51 2.22
C LEU A 433 -33.14 -3.51 3.04
N THR A 434 -33.22 -3.39 4.36
CA THR A 434 -32.06 -3.52 5.26
C THR A 434 -31.40 -4.90 5.11
N VAL A 435 -32.19 -5.98 5.17
CA VAL A 435 -31.69 -7.34 4.95
C VAL A 435 -31.07 -7.49 3.57
N TRP A 436 -31.68 -6.90 2.55
CA TRP A 436 -31.12 -6.89 1.20
C TRP A 436 -29.77 -6.19 1.12
N ILE A 437 -29.63 -4.99 1.71
CA ILE A 437 -28.37 -4.24 1.73
C ILE A 437 -27.26 -5.11 2.34
N PHE A 438 -27.52 -5.74 3.49
CA PHE A 438 -26.53 -6.57 4.18
C PHE A 438 -26.20 -7.90 3.47
N LEU A 439 -27.19 -8.59 2.89
CA LEU A 439 -26.97 -9.92 2.31
C LEU A 439 -26.59 -9.89 0.83
N CYS A 440 -27.13 -8.93 0.08
CA CYS A 440 -27.04 -8.89 -1.39
C CYS A 440 -26.31 -7.66 -1.90
N GLY A 441 -26.32 -6.55 -1.16
CA GLY A 441 -25.68 -5.29 -1.54
C GLY A 441 -24.15 -5.37 -1.55
N SER A 442 -23.55 -6.35 -0.87
CA SER A 442 -22.09 -6.55 -0.83
C SER A 442 -21.52 -7.29 -2.04
N CYS A 443 -22.37 -7.91 -2.87
CA CYS A 443 -21.89 -8.69 -4.01
C CYS A 443 -21.60 -7.77 -5.19
N ALA A 444 -20.43 -7.94 -5.84
CA ALA A 444 -20.01 -7.13 -6.99
C ALA A 444 -21.06 -7.05 -8.12
N ILE A 445 -21.81 -8.13 -8.35
CA ILE A 445 -22.91 -8.21 -9.34
C ILE A 445 -24.05 -7.20 -9.05
N ASN A 446 -24.24 -6.77 -7.80
CA ASN A 446 -25.34 -5.89 -7.40
C ASN A 446 -24.90 -4.44 -7.15
N CYS A 447 -23.64 -4.07 -7.41
CA CYS A 447 -23.16 -2.71 -7.17
C CYS A 447 -23.98 -1.65 -7.92
N ASP A 448 -24.39 -1.94 -9.16
CA ASP A 448 -25.24 -1.05 -9.95
C ASP A 448 -26.64 -0.89 -9.32
N ALA A 449 -27.20 -1.98 -8.77
CA ALA A 449 -28.50 -1.94 -8.10
C ALA A 449 -28.43 -1.15 -6.79
N LEU A 450 -27.35 -1.29 -6.02
CA LEU A 450 -27.14 -0.55 -4.78
C LEU A 450 -26.92 0.96 -5.05
N LYS A 451 -26.15 1.32 -6.07
CA LYS A 451 -26.00 2.70 -6.55
C LYS A 451 -27.34 3.29 -6.99
N TRP A 452 -28.06 2.58 -7.86
CA TRP A 452 -29.39 3.01 -8.30
C TRP A 452 -30.34 3.22 -7.12
N PHE A 453 -30.34 2.30 -6.15
CA PHE A 453 -31.17 2.39 -4.96
C PHE A 453 -30.82 3.61 -4.10
N ARG A 454 -29.53 3.86 -3.86
CA ARG A 454 -29.06 5.07 -3.17
C ARG A 454 -29.54 6.34 -3.87
N ASP A 455 -29.37 6.42 -5.19
CA ASP A 455 -29.74 7.62 -5.96
C ASP A 455 -31.26 7.86 -5.92
N VAL A 456 -32.06 6.77 -5.98
CA VAL A 456 -33.51 6.84 -5.78
C VAL A 456 -33.88 7.31 -4.37
N LEU A 457 -33.18 6.85 -3.33
CA LEU A 457 -33.41 7.30 -1.96
C LEU A 457 -33.09 8.79 -1.77
N ILE A 458 -32.03 9.31 -2.42
CA ILE A 458 -31.72 10.75 -2.42
C ILE A 458 -32.89 11.54 -3.03
N VAL A 459 -33.41 11.11 -4.17
CA VAL A 459 -34.55 11.77 -4.82
C VAL A 459 -35.79 11.71 -3.92
N LEU A 460 -36.08 10.56 -3.29
CA LEU A 460 -37.21 10.41 -2.37
C LEU A 460 -37.08 11.30 -1.13
N ASP A 461 -35.88 11.40 -0.54
CA ASP A 461 -35.62 12.23 0.64
C ASP A 461 -35.84 13.71 0.32
N VAL A 462 -35.38 14.18 -0.85
CA VAL A 462 -35.64 15.56 -1.34
C VAL A 462 -37.13 15.79 -1.57
N VAL A 463 -37.84 14.84 -2.18
CA VAL A 463 -39.29 14.95 -2.41
C VAL A 463 -40.06 14.99 -1.09
N PHE A 464 -39.75 14.13 -0.14
CA PHE A 464 -40.41 14.12 1.17
C PHE A 464 -40.06 15.36 1.98
N ALA A 465 -38.82 15.85 1.96
CA ALA A 465 -38.44 17.11 2.58
C ALA A 465 -39.23 18.30 1.99
N ALA A 466 -39.42 18.34 0.66
CA ALA A 466 -40.26 19.33 0.02
C ALA A 466 -41.73 19.21 0.45
N LEU A 467 -42.25 17.99 0.61
CA LEU A 467 -43.60 17.74 1.11
C LEU A 467 -43.75 18.10 2.60
N VAL A 468 -42.73 17.89 3.44
CA VAL A 468 -42.68 18.37 4.82
C VAL A 468 -42.70 19.89 4.84
N ALA A 469 -41.95 20.57 3.97
CA ALA A 469 -41.94 22.03 3.89
C ALA A 469 -43.31 22.58 3.45
N LEU A 470 -43.92 21.99 2.41
CA LEU A 470 -45.28 22.32 1.97
C LEU A 470 -46.31 22.03 3.06
N GLY A 471 -46.21 20.88 3.71
CA GLY A 471 -46.99 20.50 4.88
C GLY A 471 -46.82 21.49 6.03
N GLY A 472 -45.60 22.01 6.20
CA GLY A 472 -45.21 23.07 7.13
C GLY A 472 -45.97 24.37 6.91
N VAL A 473 -46.10 24.79 5.66
CA VAL A 473 -46.93 25.95 5.28
C VAL A 473 -48.42 25.65 5.54
N ILE A 474 -48.83 24.39 5.34
CA ILE A 474 -50.18 23.89 5.59
C ILE A 474 -50.43 23.58 7.08
N ILE A 475 -49.45 23.68 7.99
CA ILE A 475 -49.63 23.38 9.43
C ILE A 475 -50.77 24.18 10.05
N ALA A 476 -51.02 25.39 9.53
CA ALA A 476 -52.16 26.21 9.94
C ALA A 476 -53.53 25.54 9.67
N LEU A 477 -53.60 24.62 8.70
CA LEU A 477 -54.78 23.85 8.32
C LEU A 477 -54.77 22.43 8.92
N SER A 478 -53.59 21.78 9.02
CA SER A 478 -53.51 20.51 9.75
C SER A 478 -52.10 20.09 10.20
N PRO A 479 -51.85 19.97 11.52
CA PRO A 479 -50.58 19.45 12.03
C PRO A 479 -50.39 17.95 11.75
N LEU A 480 -51.45 17.19 11.45
CA LEU A 480 -51.33 15.75 11.18
C LEU A 480 -50.62 15.47 9.86
N CYS A 481 -50.86 16.29 8.83
CA CYS A 481 -50.19 16.14 7.53
C CYS A 481 -48.66 16.25 7.66
N PHE A 482 -48.20 17.17 8.49
CA PHE A 482 -46.78 17.34 8.81
C PHE A 482 -46.16 16.11 9.48
N VAL A 483 -46.89 15.47 10.42
CA VAL A 483 -46.43 14.26 11.11
C VAL A 483 -46.24 13.10 10.12
N GLY A 484 -47.18 12.90 9.20
CA GLY A 484 -47.08 11.83 8.20
C GLY A 484 -45.80 11.93 7.36
N TRP A 485 -45.53 13.10 6.79
CA TRP A 485 -44.34 13.30 5.97
C TRP A 485 -43.02 13.25 6.76
N ILE A 486 -43.02 13.65 8.04
CA ILE A 486 -41.84 13.49 8.91
C ILE A 486 -41.47 12.03 9.11
N ILE A 487 -42.48 11.16 9.29
CA ILE A 487 -42.25 9.73 9.43
C ILE A 487 -41.58 9.20 8.16
N ASP A 488 -42.10 9.57 6.98
CA ASP A 488 -41.55 9.15 5.69
C ASP A 488 -40.09 9.62 5.48
N VAL A 489 -39.76 10.87 5.84
CA VAL A 489 -38.38 11.37 5.82
C VAL A 489 -37.50 10.53 6.76
N GLY A 490 -37.93 10.28 8.00
CA GLY A 490 -37.12 9.51 8.96
C GLY A 490 -36.74 8.12 8.47
N PHE A 491 -37.69 7.39 7.88
CA PHE A 491 -37.43 6.06 7.31
C PHE A 491 -36.56 6.13 6.04
N THR A 492 -36.78 7.12 5.17
CA THR A 492 -35.99 7.30 3.94
C THR A 492 -34.54 7.69 4.26
N SER A 493 -34.34 8.65 5.17
CA SER A 493 -33.02 9.07 5.65
C SER A 493 -32.26 7.92 6.33
N TYR A 494 -32.96 7.05 7.08
CA TYR A 494 -32.35 5.84 7.67
C TYR A 494 -31.82 4.88 6.59
N LEU A 495 -32.66 4.54 5.59
CA LEU A 495 -32.24 3.69 4.48
C LEU A 495 -31.13 4.35 3.65
N LEU A 496 -31.18 5.67 3.47
CA LEU A 496 -30.15 6.43 2.76
C LEU A 496 -28.81 6.37 3.51
N LEU A 497 -28.82 6.57 4.82
CA LEU A 497 -27.62 6.44 5.65
C LEU A 497 -27.02 5.03 5.53
N LEU A 498 -27.85 3.98 5.61
CA LEU A 498 -27.40 2.61 5.44
C LEU A 498 -26.86 2.33 4.04
N ALA A 499 -27.57 2.75 2.98
CA ALA A 499 -27.14 2.56 1.61
C ALA A 499 -25.83 3.33 1.33
N HIS A 500 -25.70 4.56 1.82
CA HIS A 500 -24.48 5.36 1.65
C HIS A 500 -23.30 4.75 2.38
N PHE A 501 -23.49 4.37 3.65
CA PHE A 501 -22.49 3.64 4.43
C PHE A 501 -22.10 2.34 3.72
N TRP A 502 -23.06 1.58 3.19
CA TRP A 502 -22.76 0.30 2.57
C TRP A 502 -22.11 0.42 1.19
N VAL A 503 -22.49 1.38 0.35
CA VAL A 503 -21.79 1.68 -0.92
C VAL A 503 -20.33 2.01 -0.64
N PHE A 504 -20.07 2.79 0.41
CA PHE A 504 -18.71 3.12 0.86
C PHE A 504 -17.94 1.87 1.30
N PHE A 505 -18.53 1.03 2.17
CA PHE A 505 -17.86 -0.18 2.67
C PHE A 505 -17.68 -1.30 1.64
N SER A 506 -18.59 -1.40 0.66
CA SER A 506 -18.54 -2.45 -0.37
C SER A 506 -17.59 -2.13 -1.52
N GLY A 507 -17.05 -0.90 -1.59
CA GLY A 507 -16.20 -0.47 -2.71
C GLY A 507 -16.96 -0.45 -4.04
N CYS A 508 -18.29 -0.31 -4.00
CA CYS A 508 -19.09 -0.28 -5.23
C CYS A 508 -18.89 1.02 -6.01
N GLU A 509 -18.53 2.13 -5.35
CA GLU A 509 -17.98 3.31 -6.04
C GLU A 509 -16.47 3.17 -6.23
N GLU A 510 -15.98 3.46 -7.44
CA GLU A 510 -14.60 3.92 -7.57
C GLU A 510 -14.47 5.10 -6.61
N TYR A 511 -13.58 4.95 -5.62
CA TYR A 511 -13.24 6.05 -4.73
C TYR A 511 -12.87 7.23 -5.63
N SER A 512 -13.61 8.33 -5.49
CA SER A 512 -13.25 9.55 -6.20
C SER A 512 -11.81 9.92 -5.84
N ASP A 513 -10.97 10.25 -6.82
CA ASP A 513 -9.51 10.47 -6.70
C ASP A 513 -9.05 11.40 -5.55
N TRP A 514 -9.95 12.15 -4.93
CA TRP A 514 -9.67 13.00 -3.77
C TRP A 514 -9.79 12.29 -2.41
N TRP A 515 -10.25 11.03 -2.38
CA TRP A 515 -10.36 10.25 -1.16
C TRP A 515 -9.00 9.60 -0.82
N PRO A 516 -8.46 9.77 0.39
CA PRO A 516 -7.17 9.18 0.76
C PRO A 516 -7.20 7.66 0.64
N ASP A 517 -6.21 7.07 -0.04
CA ASP A 517 -6.08 5.61 -0.20
C ASP A 517 -6.14 4.86 1.14
N ALA A 518 -5.66 5.49 2.22
CA ALA A 518 -5.71 4.96 3.58
C ALA A 518 -7.12 4.73 4.15
N LEU A 519 -8.17 5.29 3.53
CA LEU A 519 -9.56 5.08 3.91
C LEU A 519 -10.31 4.17 2.92
N GLN A 520 -9.60 3.65 1.90
CA GLN A 520 -10.17 2.70 0.97
C GLN A 520 -10.22 1.32 1.63
N PHE A 521 -11.41 0.89 2.04
CA PHE A 521 -11.62 -0.45 2.53
C PHE A 521 -11.59 -1.44 1.37
N THR A 522 -10.52 -2.21 1.26
CA THR A 522 -10.49 -3.41 0.42
C THR A 522 -11.22 -4.54 1.13
N MET A 523 -12.32 -5.03 0.54
CA MET A 523 -13.00 -6.22 1.04
C MET A 523 -12.01 -7.40 1.12
N PRO A 524 -11.98 -8.16 2.25
CA PRO A 524 -11.19 -9.37 2.36
C PRO A 524 -11.50 -10.35 1.21
N ASP A 525 -10.47 -10.96 0.63
CA ASP A 525 -10.64 -11.86 -0.53
C ASP A 525 -11.53 -13.08 -0.24
N SER A 526 -11.71 -13.45 1.03
CA SER A 526 -12.65 -14.49 1.46
C SER A 526 -14.12 -14.13 1.18
N LEU A 527 -14.50 -12.86 1.36
CA LEU A 527 -15.83 -12.32 1.01
C LEU A 527 -15.97 -12.17 -0.50
N ARG A 528 -14.90 -11.76 -1.18
CA ARG A 528 -14.84 -11.66 -2.65
C ARG A 528 -15.01 -13.03 -3.31
N ALA A 529 -14.39 -14.08 -2.76
CA ALA A 529 -14.50 -15.46 -3.22
C ALA A 529 -15.91 -16.06 -3.00
N HIS A 530 -16.63 -15.66 -1.95
CA HIS A 530 -18.04 -16.04 -1.77
C HIS A 530 -18.97 -15.39 -2.79
N CYS A 531 -18.64 -14.18 -3.27
CA CYS A 531 -19.43 -13.48 -4.27
C CYS A 531 -19.15 -13.94 -5.72
N GLY A 532 -17.98 -14.56 -5.97
CA GLY A 532 -17.57 -14.97 -7.31
C GLY A 532 -17.85 -16.44 -7.69
N ARG A 533 -18.30 -17.28 -6.75
CA ARG A 533 -18.37 -18.75 -6.98
C ARG A 533 -19.67 -19.27 -7.60
N ASP A 534 -20.76 -18.49 -7.56
CA ASP A 534 -22.10 -18.93 -8.01
C ASP A 534 -22.79 -17.95 -9.00
N GLY A 535 -22.00 -17.13 -9.72
CA GLY A 535 -22.48 -16.23 -10.79
C GLY A 535 -22.61 -16.92 -12.14
#